data_AF-A0AAW4BQI2-F1
#
_entry.id   AF-A0AAW4BQI2-F1
#
_cell.length_a   1.000
_cell.length_b   1.000
_cell.length_c   1.000
_cell.angle_alpha   90.00
_cell.angle_beta   90.00
_cell.angle_gamma   90.00
#
_symmetry.space_group_name_H-M   'P 1'
#
loop_
_entity.id
_entity.type
_entity.pdbx_description
1 polymer ?
#
loop_
_entity_poly.entity_id
_entity_poly.type
_entity_poly.pdbx_seq_one_letter_code
_entity_poly.pdbx_strand_id
1 'polypeptide(L)' 'LELLMHKPGHIFSRERILANVWGLHQDPLTNVVDVYMRRLRKKIDDPFSSALIKTKRGMGYFLDKNSGEQRTGNG' A
#
# COMPACT_ATOMS: atom_id res chain seq x y z
N LEU A 1 7.53 -0.72 4.88
CA LEU A 1 7.53 0.25 3.76
C LEU A 1 8.25 -0.32 2.55
N GLU A 2 9.36 -1.03 2.78
CA GLU A 2 10.19 -1.57 1.71
C GLU A 2 9.41 -2.43 0.71
N LEU A 3 8.60 -3.39 1.14
CA LEU A 3 7.91 -4.31 0.19
C LEU A 3 7.12 -3.59 -0.92
N LEU A 4 6.31 -2.60 -0.57
CA LEU A 4 5.49 -1.85 -1.53
C LEU A 4 6.32 -0.84 -2.34
N MET A 5 7.32 -0.21 -1.72
CA MET A 5 8.21 0.74 -2.40
C MET A 5 9.23 0.06 -3.31
N HIS A 6 9.58 -1.20 -3.03
CA HIS A 6 10.54 -1.98 -3.81
C HIS A 6 9.96 -2.42 -5.15
N LYS A 7 8.62 -2.60 -5.22
CA LYS A 7 7.89 -2.93 -6.46
C LYS A 7 6.59 -2.12 -6.58
N PRO A 8 6.66 -0.83 -6.96
CA PRO A 8 5.47 -0.04 -7.27
C PRO A 8 4.68 -0.69 -8.42
N GLY A 9 3.34 -0.68 -8.33
CA GLY A 9 2.44 -1.32 -9.29
C GLY A 9 2.16 -2.81 -9.01
N HIS A 10 2.92 -3.45 -8.12
CA HIS A 10 2.69 -4.85 -7.77
C HIS A 10 1.63 -4.99 -6.66
N ILE A 11 0.73 -5.97 -6.82
CA ILE A 11 -0.33 -6.23 -5.86
C ILE A 11 0.18 -7.18 -4.79
N PHE A 12 0.09 -6.75 -3.54
CA PHE A 12 0.43 -7.56 -2.38
C PHE A 12 -0.84 -7.92 -1.61
N SER A 13 -1.05 -9.21 -1.38
CA SER A 13 -2.14 -9.72 -0.56
C SER A 13 -1.96 -9.33 0.91
N ARG A 14 -3.06 -9.31 1.67
CA ARG A 14 -3.04 -9.00 3.11
C ARG A 14 -2.05 -9.87 3.86
N GLU A 15 -2.05 -11.17 3.57
CA GLU A 15 -1.17 -12.16 4.19
C GLU A 15 0.31 -11.87 3.90
N ARG A 16 0.63 -11.50 2.65
CA ARG A 16 2.01 -11.15 2.26
C ARG A 16 2.49 -9.90 2.97
N ILE A 17 1.61 -8.92 3.13
CA ILE A 17 1.91 -7.67 3.85
C ILE A 17 2.09 -7.96 5.34
N LEU A 18 1.20 -8.75 5.94
CA LEU A 18 1.31 -9.22 7.33
C LEU A 18 2.66 -9.92 7.57
N ALA A 19 2.98 -10.91 6.74
CA ALA A 19 4.22 -11.68 6.83
C ALA A 19 5.48 -10.79 6.71
N ASN A 20 5.45 -9.74 5.88
CA ASN A 20 6.59 -8.85 5.71
C ASN A 20 6.71 -7.78 6.80
N VAL A 21 5.62 -7.40 7.47
CA VAL A 21 5.64 -6.35 8.50
C VAL A 21 5.89 -6.93 9.88
N TRP A 22 5.32 -8.10 10.20
CA TRP A 22 5.45 -8.72 11.51
C TRP A 22 6.40 -9.93 11.54
N GLY A 23 6.75 -10.52 10.40
CA GLY A 23 7.42 -11.82 10.40
C GLY A 23 6.51 -12.90 11.02
N LEU A 24 7.01 -14.13 11.17
CA LEU A 24 6.27 -15.28 11.71
C LEU A 24 5.88 -15.17 13.20
N HIS A 25 5.81 -13.96 13.77
CA HIS A 25 5.60 -13.77 15.20
C HIS A 25 4.48 -12.75 15.50
N GLN A 26 3.44 -13.28 16.14
CA GLN A 26 2.47 -12.62 17.01
C GLN A 26 1.17 -12.04 16.39
N ASP A 27 0.10 -12.70 16.83
CA ASP A 27 -1.32 -12.39 16.98
C ASP A 27 -2.16 -11.73 15.86
N PRO A 28 -3.27 -12.39 15.44
CA PRO A 28 -4.19 -11.95 14.40
C PRO A 28 -5.21 -10.96 14.96
N LEU A 29 -4.78 -9.79 15.43
CA LEU A 29 -5.71 -8.68 15.55
C LEU A 29 -5.98 -8.19 14.13
N THR A 30 -7.08 -8.67 13.55
CA THR A 30 -7.55 -8.54 12.15
C THR A 30 -7.50 -7.12 11.56
N ASN A 31 -7.29 -6.10 12.39
CA ASN A 31 -7.22 -4.69 12.02
C ASN A 31 -5.77 -4.13 11.94
N VAL A 32 -4.75 -4.95 12.20
CA VAL A 32 -3.34 -4.50 12.19
C VAL A 32 -2.91 -4.04 10.79
N VAL A 33 -3.35 -4.73 9.73
CA VAL A 33 -3.09 -4.31 8.34
C VAL A 33 -3.66 -2.94 8.09
N ASP A 34 -4.89 -2.68 8.54
CA ASP A 34 -5.54 -1.38 8.40
C ASP A 34 -4.83 -0.28 9.19
N VAL A 35 -4.37 -0.55 10.42
CA VAL A 35 -3.57 0.40 11.22
C VAL A 35 -2.23 0.68 10.55
N TYR A 36 -1.55 -0.36 10.04
CA TYR A 36 -0.29 -0.22 9.34
C TYR A 36 -0.45 0.60 8.07
N MET A 37 -1.45 0.27 7.24
CA MET A 37 -1.81 1.02 6.04
C MET A 37 -2.13 2.47 6.38
N ARG A 38 -2.91 2.73 7.43
CA ARG A 38 -3.26 4.09 7.85
C ARG A 38 -2.02 4.90 8.28
N ARG A 39 -1.10 4.29 9.02
CA ARG A 39 0.19 4.92 9.38
C ARG A 39 1.04 5.18 8.13
N LEU A 40 1.03 4.24 7.19
CA LEU A 40 1.72 4.39 5.91
C LEU A 40 1.18 5.58 5.12
N ARG A 41 -0.14 5.63 4.92
CA ARG A 41 -0.83 6.74 4.23
C ARG A 41 -0.52 8.07 4.89
N LYS A 42 -0.55 8.16 6.23
CA LYS A 42 -0.13 9.40 6.91
C LYS A 42 1.34 9.80 6.68
N LYS A 43 2.21 8.87 6.29
CA LYS A 43 3.63 9.13 6.08
C LYS A 43 3.97 9.41 4.61
N ILE A 44 3.23 8.78 3.68
CA ILE A 44 3.51 8.84 2.24
C ILE A 44 2.37 9.41 1.39
N ASP A 45 1.14 9.51 1.89
CA ASP A 45 0.03 10.21 1.23
C ASP A 45 -0.15 11.62 1.79
N ASP A 46 0.13 11.88 3.07
CA ASP A 46 -0.02 13.23 3.65
C ASP A 46 0.76 14.34 2.90
N PRO A 47 2.00 14.11 2.42
CA PRO A 47 2.71 15.11 1.62
C PRO A 47 2.33 15.13 0.13
N PHE A 48 1.47 14.22 -0.35
CA PHE A 48 1.07 14.14 -1.76
C PHE A 48 -0.47 14.25 -1.84
N SER A 49 -1.01 15.20 -2.61
CA SER A 49 -2.48 15.37 -2.77
C SER A 49 -3.23 14.13 -3.32
N SER A 50 -2.54 13.02 -3.55
CA SER A 50 -2.95 11.94 -4.41
C SER A 50 -2.50 10.62 -3.80
N ALA A 51 -3.46 9.84 -3.30
CA ALA A 51 -3.19 8.61 -2.56
C ALA A 51 -2.42 7.58 -3.40
N LEU A 52 -1.18 7.28 -2.98
CA LEU A 52 -0.29 6.27 -3.56
C LEU A 52 -0.76 4.86 -3.20
N ILE A 53 -1.33 4.65 -2.02
CA ILE A 53 -1.75 3.31 -1.57
C ILE A 53 -3.19 3.03 -1.98
N LYS A 54 -3.34 2.17 -2.98
CA LYS A 54 -4.65 1.74 -3.47
C LYS A 54 -5.00 0.32 -3.02
N THR A 55 -6.28 0.13 -2.73
CA THR A 55 -6.84 -1.16 -2.32
C THR A 55 -7.56 -1.77 -3.50
N LYS A 56 -7.18 -2.98 -3.91
CA LYS A 56 -7.93 -3.79 -4.86
C LYS A 56 -8.76 -4.81 -4.09
N ARG A 57 -10.08 -4.61 -4.04
CA ARG A 57 -11.02 -5.51 -3.36
C ARG A 57 -10.79 -6.97 -3.82
N GLY A 58 -10.71 -7.88 -2.86
CA GLY A 58 -10.46 -9.31 -3.10
C GLY A 58 -9.01 -9.69 -3.43
N MET A 59 -8.12 -8.75 -3.74
CA MET A 59 -6.73 -9.06 -4.14
C MET A 59 -5.66 -8.52 -3.18
N GLY A 60 -5.89 -7.35 -2.56
CA GLY A 60 -4.95 -6.77 -1.60
C GLY A 60 -4.68 -5.29 -1.83
N TYR A 61 -3.43 -4.88 -1.61
CA TYR A 61 -3.00 -3.48 -1.70
C TYR A 61 -1.83 -3.35 -2.67
N PHE A 62 -1.77 -2.22 -3.37
CA PHE A 62 -0.66 -1.90 -4.27
C PHE A 62 -0.31 -0.41 -4.15
N LEU A 63 0.92 -0.10 -4.51
CA LEU A 63 1.40 1.28 -4.61
C LEU A 63 1.22 1.76 -6.05
N ASP A 64 0.32 2.70 -6.25
CA ASP A 64 0.07 3.38 -7.53
C ASP A 64 1.11 4.50 -7.68
N LYS A 65 2.02 4.34 -8.65
CA LYS A 65 3.06 5.33 -8.93
C LYS A 65 2.52 6.55 -9.70
N ASN A 66 1.26 6.51 -10.13
CA ASN A 66 0.68 7.41 -11.13
C ASN A 66 -0.21 8.52 -10.53
N SER A 67 -0.23 8.69 -9.22
CA SER A 67 -1.06 9.72 -8.59
C SER A 67 -0.49 11.14 -8.76
N GLY A 68 0.71 11.30 -9.35
CA GLY A 68 1.26 12.59 -9.78
C GLY A 68 1.18 12.90 -11.29
N GLU A 69 0.75 11.96 -12.14
CA GLU A 69 0.88 12.13 -13.60
C GLU A 69 -0.34 11.57 -14.35
N GLN A 70 -1.48 12.24 -14.22
CA GLN A 70 -2.61 12.07 -15.14
C GLN A 70 -3.07 13.42 -15.71
N ARG A 71 -2.18 14.08 -16.47
CA ARG A 71 -2.53 15.04 -17.53
C ARG A 71 -1.41 15.11 -18.58
N THR A 72 -1.22 14.04 -19.34
CA THR A 72 -0.61 14.03 -20.69
C THR A 72 -0.64 12.57 -21.18
N GLY A 73 -1.22 12.19 -22.32
CA GLY A 73 -1.64 12.98 -23.47
C GLY A 73 -2.72 12.27 -24.31
N ASN A 74 -3.25 13.08 -25.22
CA ASN A 74 -4.04 12.72 -26.40
C ASN A 74 -3.41 11.58 -27.21
N GLY A 75 -4.27 10.76 -27.82
CA GLY A 75 -3.94 9.78 -28.85
C GLY A 75 -5.15 8.93 -29.16
#